data_AF-A0A950YET4-F1
#
_entry.id   AF-A0A950YET4-F1
#
_cell.length_a   1.000
_cell.length_b   1.000
_cell.length_c   1.000
_cell.angle_alpha   90.00
_cell.angle_beta   90.00
_cell.angle_gamma   90.00
#
_symmetry.space_group_name_H-M   'P 1'
#
loop_
_entity.id
_entity.type
_entity.pdbx_description
1 polymer ?
#
loop_
_entity_poly.entity_id
_entity_poly.type
_entity_poly.pdbx_seq_one_letter_code
_entity_poly.pdbx_strand_id
1 'polypeptide(L)'
;MHSTFNIVIWAVCILAVVIALGLLIASRNTWEDYGKGRFVMDHEQPRTATGTAVAERDDEIRQLLEARNARRQRRGERPIDVEQELARLTAPAVDPELREEIRQLVVARNHRRVRAGKPPLDVEAEIEREIAGLKGL
;
A
#
# COMPACT_ATOMS: atom_id res chain seq x y z
N MET A 1 -51.87 -27.78 -35.89
CA MET A 1 -50.52 -28.24 -35.53
C MET A 1 -49.52 -27.08 -35.37
N HIS A 2 -49.49 -26.08 -36.26
CA HIS A 2 -48.59 -24.92 -36.13
C HIS A 2 -48.75 -24.09 -34.83
N SER A 3 -49.98 -23.89 -34.34
CA SER A 3 -50.20 -23.10 -33.12
C SER A 3 -49.60 -23.74 -31.86
N THR A 4 -49.73 -25.06 -31.71
CA THR A 4 -49.17 -25.80 -30.56
C THR A 4 -47.64 -25.80 -30.58
N PHE A 5 -47.03 -25.98 -31.75
CA PHE A 5 -45.58 -25.93 -31.93
C PHE A 5 -45.01 -24.55 -31.56
N ASN A 6 -45.64 -23.48 -32.02
CA ASN A 6 -45.24 -22.11 -31.69
C ASN A 6 -45.38 -21.82 -30.18
N ILE A 7 -46.45 -22.30 -29.55
CA ILE A 7 -46.66 -22.14 -28.09
C ILE A 7 -45.55 -22.83 -27.30
N VAL A 8 -45.15 -24.04 -27.68
CA VAL A 8 -44.09 -24.78 -26.99
C VAL A 8 -42.75 -24.05 -27.13
N ILE A 9 -42.42 -23.55 -28.33
CA ILE A 9 -41.19 -22.79 -28.56
C ILE A 9 -41.16 -21.53 -27.69
N TRP A 10 -42.23 -20.74 -27.70
CA TRP A 10 -42.30 -19.52 -26.89
C TRP A 10 -42.21 -19.83 -25.39
N ALA A 11 -42.88 -20.88 -24.91
CA ALA A 11 -42.82 -21.29 -23.51
C ALA A 11 -41.38 -21.67 -23.09
N VAL A 12 -40.67 -22.45 -23.91
CA VAL A 12 -39.28 -22.86 -23.61
C VAL A 12 -38.33 -21.66 -23.70
N CYS A 13 -38.47 -20.80 -24.72
CA CYS A 13 -37.65 -19.60 -24.84
C CYS A 13 -37.82 -18.66 -23.65
N ILE A 14 -39.06 -18.40 -23.23
CA ILE A 14 -39.35 -17.55 -22.07
C ILE A 14 -38.77 -18.19 -20.80
N LEU A 15 -38.94 -19.50 -20.60
CA LEU A 15 -38.41 -20.20 -19.45
C LEU A 15 -36.87 -20.13 -19.40
N ALA A 16 -36.19 -20.33 -20.53
CA ALA A 16 -34.74 -20.24 -20.63
C ALA A 16 -34.23 -18.83 -20.28
N VAL A 17 -34.91 -17.79 -20.77
CA VAL A 17 -34.58 -16.39 -20.45
C VAL A 17 -34.75 -16.11 -18.96
N VAL A 18 -35.84 -16.56 -18.35
CA VAL A 18 -36.08 -16.40 -16.91
C VAL A 18 -35.00 -17.10 -16.08
N ILE A 19 -34.62 -18.33 -16.43
CA ILE A 19 -33.55 -19.08 -15.76
C ILE A 19 -32.21 -18.34 -15.90
N ALA A 20 -31.89 -17.87 -17.11
CA ALA A 20 -30.64 -17.13 -17.37
C ALA A 20 -30.56 -15.83 -16.55
N LEU A 21 -31.65 -15.07 -16.47
CA LEU A 21 -31.74 -13.86 -15.63
C LEU A 21 -31.59 -14.19 -14.14
N GLY A 22 -32.22 -15.27 -13.67
CA GLY A 22 -32.08 -15.74 -12.29
C GLY A 22 -30.64 -16.08 -11.92
N LEU A 23 -29.95 -16.85 -12.79
CA LEU A 23 -28.54 -17.19 -12.61
C LEU A 23 -27.62 -15.97 -12.66
N LEU A 24 -27.90 -15.03 -13.57
CA LEU A 24 -27.12 -13.80 -13.69
C LEU A 24 -27.22 -12.92 -12.45
N ILE A 25 -28.39 -12.84 -11.82
CA ILE A 25 -28.57 -12.07 -10.58
C ILE A 25 -27.86 -12.76 -9.41
N ALA A 26 -27.97 -14.09 -9.31
CA ALA A 26 -27.31 -14.86 -8.26
C ALA A 26 -25.77 -14.78 -8.34
N SER A 27 -25.20 -14.72 -9.55
CA SER A 27 -23.74 -14.64 -9.75
C SER A 27 -23.14 -13.26 -9.43
N ARG A 28 -23.95 -12.21 -9.29
CA ARG A 28 -23.42 -10.88 -8.88
C ARG A 28 -22.88 -10.92 -7.45
N ASN A 29 -23.54 -11.66 -6.56
CA ASN A 29 -23.09 -11.79 -5.17
C ASN A 29 -21.76 -12.54 -5.07
N THR A 30 -21.55 -13.55 -5.93
CA THR A 30 -20.25 -14.25 -5.98
C THR A 30 -19.10 -13.35 -6.43
N TRP A 31 -19.36 -12.33 -7.25
CA TRP A 31 -18.34 -11.39 -7.69
C TRP A 31 -17.90 -10.42 -6.58
N GLU A 32 -18.77 -10.13 -5.62
CA GLU A 32 -18.44 -9.28 -4.46
C GLU A 32 -17.56 -9.99 -3.41
N ASP A 33 -17.52 -11.33 -3.45
CA ASP A 33 -16.68 -12.18 -2.58
C ASP A 33 -15.29 -12.48 -3.19
N TYR A 34 -15.13 -12.34 -4.51
CA TYR A 34 -13.83 -12.41 -5.15
C TYR A 34 -12.95 -11.22 -4.71
N GLY A 35 -11.98 -11.49 -3.83
CA GLY A 35 -11.10 -10.48 -3.22
C GLY A 35 -11.42 -10.18 -1.76
N LYS A 36 -12.39 -10.87 -1.14
CA LYS A 36 -12.67 -10.80 0.30
C LYS A 36 -12.54 -12.20 0.90
N GLY A 37 -11.35 -12.53 1.41
CA GLY A 37 -11.14 -13.82 2.05
C GLY A 37 -9.82 -13.89 2.80
N ARG A 38 -9.74 -14.81 3.76
CA ARG A 38 -8.57 -15.11 4.60
C ARG A 38 -7.29 -15.50 3.82
N PHE A 39 -7.40 -15.64 2.51
CA PHE A 39 -6.31 -15.98 1.58
C PHE A 39 -5.92 -14.84 0.64
N VAL A 40 -6.60 -13.70 0.71
CA VAL A 40 -6.04 -12.47 0.15
C VAL A 40 -4.84 -12.16 1.04
N MET A 41 -3.65 -12.02 0.44
CA MET A 41 -2.56 -11.37 1.13
C MET A 41 -3.09 -10.00 1.52
N ASP A 42 -3.50 -9.87 2.78
CA ASP A 42 -3.52 -8.58 3.46
C ASP A 42 -2.08 -8.12 3.29
N HIS A 43 -1.82 -7.31 2.26
CA HIS A 43 -0.65 -6.47 2.26
C HIS A 43 -0.86 -5.67 3.51
N GLU A 44 -0.23 -6.13 4.58
CA GLU A 44 -0.28 -5.57 5.90
C GLU A 44 0.06 -4.11 5.70
N GLN A 45 -1.00 -3.32 5.56
CA GLN A 45 -0.93 -1.89 5.36
C GLN A 45 -0.13 -1.48 6.58
N PRO A 46 1.12 -1.00 6.41
CA PRO A 46 2.08 -0.95 7.49
C PRO A 46 1.38 -0.26 8.64
N ARG A 47 1.01 -1.05 9.66
CA ARG A 47 0.22 -0.54 10.76
C ARG A 47 1.09 0.56 11.31
N THR A 48 0.65 1.82 11.18
CA THR A 48 1.36 2.96 11.76
C THR A 48 1.62 2.58 13.20
N ALA A 49 2.88 2.26 13.49
CA ALA A 49 3.26 1.77 14.80
C ALA A 49 2.87 2.89 15.77
N THR A 50 2.06 2.57 16.76
CA THR A 50 1.75 3.53 17.82
C THR A 50 3.06 4.00 18.43
N GLY A 51 3.12 5.25 18.91
CA GLY A 51 4.37 5.80 19.47
C GLY A 51 5.00 4.92 20.57
N THR A 52 4.20 4.12 21.26
CA THR A 52 4.66 3.10 22.22
C THR A 52 5.41 1.94 21.54
N ALA A 53 4.91 1.42 20.43
CA ALA A 53 5.55 0.33 19.68
C ALA A 53 6.86 0.77 19.01
N VAL A 54 6.96 2.04 18.62
CA VAL A 54 8.22 2.62 18.10
C VAL A 54 9.27 2.73 19.20
N ALA A 55 8.88 3.22 20.39
CA ALA A 55 9.78 3.33 21.52
C ALA A 55 10.28 1.96 22.00
N GLU A 56 9.39 0.96 22.09
CA GLU A 56 9.75 -0.42 22.44
C GLU A 56 10.76 -1.02 21.45
N ARG A 57 10.52 -0.82 20.15
CA ARG A 57 11.44 -1.26 19.09
C ARG A 57 12.81 -0.60 19.23
N ASP A 58 12.87 0.71 19.49
CA ASP A 58 14.12 1.43 19.63
C ASP A 58 14.91 0.96 20.87
N ASP A 59 14.21 0.66 21.96
CA ASP A 59 14.80 0.07 23.18
C ASP A 59 15.37 -1.33 22.92
N GLU A 60 14.67 -2.17 22.16
CA GLU A 60 15.18 -3.49 21.74
C GLU A 60 16.46 -3.35 20.89
N ILE A 61 16.47 -2.42 19.93
CA ILE A 61 17.64 -2.18 19.08
C ILE A 61 18.82 -1.70 19.94
N ARG A 62 18.59 -0.82 20.92
CA ARG A 62 19.62 -0.35 21.86
C ARG A 62 20.25 -1.52 22.62
N GLN A 63 19.42 -2.41 23.17
CA GLN A 63 19.89 -3.60 23.89
C GLN A 63 20.74 -4.53 23.00
N LEU A 64 20.35 -4.71 21.74
CA LEU A 64 21.11 -5.51 20.78
C LEU A 64 22.47 -4.87 20.44
N LEU A 65 22.53 -3.54 20.29
CA LEU A 65 23.75 -2.80 20.04
C LEU A 65 24.71 -2.85 21.24
N GLU A 66 24.20 -2.72 22.46
CA GLU A 66 24.98 -2.88 23.69
C GLU A 66 25.55 -4.30 23.82
N ALA A 67 24.73 -5.32 23.59
CA ALA A 67 25.17 -6.71 23.58
C ALA A 67 26.24 -6.96 22.50
N ARG A 68 26.12 -6.33 21.33
CA ARG A 68 27.13 -6.38 20.26
C ARG A 68 28.43 -5.71 20.70
N ASN A 69 28.37 -4.57 21.37
CA ASN A 69 29.54 -3.88 21.93
C ASN A 69 30.24 -4.72 23.00
N ALA A 70 29.50 -5.38 23.89
CA ALA A 70 30.08 -6.29 24.88
C ALA A 70 30.87 -7.43 24.21
N ARG A 71 30.35 -7.98 23.10
CA ARG A 71 31.07 -8.99 22.30
C ARG A 71 32.30 -8.42 21.59
N ARG A 72 32.22 -7.19 21.06
CA ARG A 72 33.35 -6.47 20.44
C ARG A 72 34.49 -6.24 21.43
N GLN A 73 34.18 -5.76 22.62
CA GLN A 73 35.16 -5.50 23.68
C GLN A 73 35.90 -6.78 24.08
N ARG A 74 35.21 -7.92 24.20
CA ARG A 74 35.85 -9.23 24.46
C ARG A 74 36.82 -9.66 23.36
N ARG A 75 36.60 -9.21 22.12
CA ARG A 75 37.51 -9.44 20.98
C ARG A 75 38.60 -8.38 20.85
N GLY A 76 38.65 -7.39 21.73
CA GLY A 76 39.60 -6.26 21.65
C GLY A 76 39.24 -5.23 20.57
N GLU A 77 38.03 -5.27 20.02
CA GLU A 77 37.55 -4.29 19.04
C GLU A 77 37.02 -3.03 19.73
N ARG A 78 37.11 -1.88 19.04
CA ARG A 78 36.53 -0.62 19.53
C ARG A 78 34.99 -0.71 19.58
N PRO A 79 34.34 -0.21 20.66
CA PRO A 79 32.89 -0.07 20.73
C PRO A 79 32.37 0.91 19.67
N ILE A 80 31.14 0.68 19.21
CA ILE A 80 30.39 1.58 18.32
C ILE A 80 29.53 2.52 19.19
N ASP A 81 29.35 3.76 18.76
CA ASP A 81 28.39 4.68 19.38
C ASP A 81 26.95 4.16 19.15
N VAL A 82 26.29 3.82 20.26
CA VAL A 82 24.97 3.17 20.23
C VAL A 82 23.90 4.13 19.74
N GLU A 83 23.92 5.40 20.17
CA GLU A 83 22.88 6.36 19.81
C GLU A 83 23.03 6.80 18.35
N GLN A 84 24.27 6.96 17.88
CA GLN A 84 24.54 7.26 16.48
C GLN A 84 24.08 6.11 15.55
N GLU A 85 24.38 4.86 15.91
CA GLU A 85 24.00 3.71 15.09
C GLU A 85 22.51 3.41 15.19
N LEU A 86 21.88 3.62 16.36
CA LEU A 86 20.43 3.55 16.52
C LEU A 86 19.74 4.52 15.56
N ALA A 87 20.12 5.81 15.59
CA ALA A 87 19.55 6.83 14.72
C ALA A 87 19.72 6.49 13.23
N ARG A 88 20.86 5.89 12.86
CA ARG A 88 21.09 5.43 11.48
C ARG A 88 20.18 4.26 11.09
N LEU A 89 19.94 3.32 12.00
CA LEU A 89 19.13 2.12 11.74
C LEU A 89 17.63 2.41 11.77
N THR A 90 17.19 3.38 12.57
CA THR A 90 15.78 3.74 12.73
C THR A 90 15.36 4.90 11.82
N ALA A 91 16.32 5.57 11.17
CA ALA A 91 16.02 6.60 10.19
C ALA A 91 15.09 6.06 9.09
N PRO A 92 13.99 6.78 8.77
CA PRO A 92 13.12 6.40 7.67
C PRO A 92 13.91 6.40 6.37
N ALA A 93 14.09 5.22 5.80
CA ALA A 93 14.71 5.03 4.50
C ALA A 93 13.71 5.46 3.42
N VAL A 94 14.06 6.49 2.66
CA VAL A 94 13.29 6.86 1.46
C VAL A 94 13.80 5.99 0.33
N ASP A 95 12.96 5.11 -0.16
CA ASP A 95 13.24 4.29 -1.33
C ASP A 95 13.49 5.20 -2.56
N PRO A 96 14.58 5.01 -3.33
CA PRO A 96 14.74 5.66 -4.63
C PRO A 96 13.53 5.54 -5.56
N GLU A 97 12.81 4.42 -5.52
CA GLU A 97 11.59 4.22 -6.32
C GLU A 97 10.45 5.16 -5.87
N LEU A 98 10.24 5.28 -4.55
CA LEU A 98 9.27 6.21 -3.97
C LEU A 98 9.59 7.67 -4.34
N ARG A 99 10.88 8.05 -4.35
CA ARG A 99 11.29 9.39 -4.76
C ARG A 99 10.90 9.67 -6.22
N GLU A 100 11.05 8.68 -7.10
CA GLU A 100 10.66 8.80 -8.50
C GLU A 100 9.13 8.89 -8.65
N GLU A 101 8.37 8.10 -7.91
CA GLU A 101 6.91 8.18 -7.92
C GLU A 101 6.41 9.58 -7.51
N ILE A 102 6.97 10.13 -6.41
CA ILE A 102 6.67 11.50 -5.96
C ILE A 102 7.02 12.50 -7.06
N ARG A 103 8.18 12.37 -7.71
CA ARG A 103 8.59 13.22 -8.84
C ARG A 103 7.54 13.22 -9.94
N GLN A 104 7.09 12.05 -10.38
CA GLN A 104 6.07 11.92 -11.42
C GLN A 104 4.75 12.60 -11.01
N LEU A 105 4.34 12.44 -9.75
CA LEU A 105 3.14 13.07 -9.21
C LEU A 105 3.25 14.60 -9.21
N VAL A 106 4.40 15.15 -8.83
CA VAL A 106 4.67 16.60 -8.85
C VAL A 106 4.71 17.15 -10.28
N VAL A 107 5.35 16.45 -11.22
CA VAL A 107 5.36 16.82 -12.64
C VAL A 107 3.92 16.85 -13.20
N ALA A 108 3.12 15.83 -12.93
CA ALA A 108 1.71 15.80 -13.32
C ALA A 108 0.90 16.94 -12.69
N ARG A 109 1.17 17.28 -11.42
CA ARG A 109 0.56 18.44 -10.73
C ARG A 109 0.94 19.75 -11.42
N ASN A 110 2.20 19.92 -11.83
CA ASN A 110 2.66 21.09 -12.56
C ASN A 110 1.99 21.24 -13.93
N HIS A 111 1.83 20.16 -14.68
CA HIS A 111 1.06 20.21 -15.93
C HIS A 111 -0.37 20.74 -15.72
N ARG A 112 -1.04 20.32 -14.63
CA ARG A 112 -2.36 20.85 -14.28
C ARG A 112 -2.31 22.33 -13.88
N ARG A 113 -1.29 22.76 -13.12
CA ARG A 113 -1.11 24.17 -12.72
C ARG A 113 -0.92 25.09 -13.93
N VAL A 114 -0.07 24.69 -14.87
CA VAL A 114 0.20 25.46 -16.10
C VAL A 114 -1.08 25.59 -16.94
N ARG A 115 -1.85 24.52 -17.11
CA ARG A 115 -3.16 24.58 -17.80
C ARG A 115 -4.15 25.51 -17.11
N ALA A 116 -4.06 25.66 -15.79
CA ALA A 116 -4.88 26.57 -15.00
C ALA A 116 -4.30 27.99 -14.88
N GLY A 117 -3.25 28.33 -15.64
CA GLY A 117 -2.60 29.65 -15.60
C GLY A 117 -1.82 29.93 -14.30
N LYS A 118 -1.55 28.90 -13.49
CA LYS A 118 -0.79 29.01 -12.25
C LYS A 118 0.70 28.74 -12.52
N PRO A 119 1.62 29.39 -11.77
CA PRO A 119 3.03 29.09 -11.89
C PRO A 119 3.34 27.63 -11.47
N PRO A 120 4.29 26.97 -12.15
CA PRO A 120 4.77 25.65 -11.77
C PRO A 120 5.52 25.70 -10.43
N LEU A 121 5.47 24.59 -9.70
CA LEU A 121 6.22 24.37 -8.47
C LEU A 121 7.63 23.89 -8.80
N ASP A 122 8.61 24.20 -7.95
CA ASP A 122 9.93 23.59 -8.01
C ASP A 122 9.81 22.10 -7.67
N VAL A 123 10.25 21.25 -8.59
CA VAL A 123 10.07 19.80 -8.48
C VAL A 123 10.89 19.21 -7.35
N GLU A 124 12.16 19.59 -7.20
CA GLU A 124 13.02 19.00 -6.16
C GLU A 124 12.65 19.53 -4.78
N ALA A 125 12.29 20.81 -4.67
CA ALA A 125 11.80 21.37 -3.40
C ALA A 125 10.47 20.70 -2.96
N GLU A 126 9.58 20.41 -3.91
CA GLU A 126 8.31 19.73 -3.64
C GLU A 126 8.53 18.27 -3.24
N ILE A 127 9.46 17.56 -3.89
CA ILE A 127 9.85 16.19 -3.52
C ILE A 127 10.32 16.15 -2.06
N GLU A 128 11.23 17.04 -1.67
CA GLU A 128 11.70 17.11 -0.28
C GLU A 128 10.58 17.44 0.69
N ARG A 129 9.64 18.32 0.31
CA ARG A 129 8.49 18.66 1.15
C ARG A 129 7.56 17.46 1.36
N GLU A 130 7.22 16.74 0.30
CA GLU A 130 6.36 15.55 0.37
C GLU A 130 7.04 14.42 1.14
N ILE A 131 8.35 14.21 0.95
CA ILE A 131 9.17 13.28 1.75
C ILE A 131 9.18 13.67 3.23
N ALA A 132 9.37 14.95 3.55
CA ALA A 132 9.34 15.42 4.92
C ALA A 132 7.95 15.25 5.57
N GLY A 133 6.88 15.46 4.79
CA GLY A 133 5.51 15.19 5.22
C GLY A 133 5.26 13.72 5.56
N LEU A 134 5.82 12.79 4.78
CA LEU A 134 5.75 11.36 5.07
C LEU A 134 6.50 10.96 6.34
N LYS A 135 7.60 11.67 6.67
CA LYS A 135 8.37 11.42 7.91
C LYS A 135 7.69 11.95 9.18
N GLY A 136 6.68 12.83 9.04
CA GLY A 136 5.97 13.46 10.15
C GLY A 136 4.62 12.84 10.52
N LEU A 137 4.27 11.71 9.88
CA LEU A 137 3.10 10.86 10.16
C LEU A 137 3.53 9.61 10.94
#